data_AF-N0BBN3-F1
#
_entry.id   AF-N0BBN3-F1
#
_cell.length_a   1.000
_cell.length_b   1.000
_cell.length_c   1.000
_cell.angle_alpha   90.00
_cell.angle_beta   90.00
_cell.angle_gamma   90.00
#
_symmetry.space_group_name_H-M   'P 1'
#
loop_
_entity.id
_entity.type
_entity.pdbx_description
1 polymer ?
#
loop_
_entity_poly.entity_id
_entity_poly.type
_entity_poly.pdbx_seq_one_letter_code
_entity_poly.pdbx_strand_id
1 'polypeptide(L)'
;MWSALCERDILGTHIKPDELKRKGEKIYREKLKLKVDMGFDKSKLKPQKRVFEVETFRGKLDERFIRETIGYYRKRVDCMIT
;
A
#
# COMPACT_ATOMS: atom_id res chain seq x y z
N MET A 1 -20.23 11.39 -32.98
CA MET A 1 -21.09 11.02 -31.84
C MET A 1 -20.38 10.01 -30.91
N TRP A 2 -19.12 10.25 -30.56
CA TRP A 2 -18.30 9.38 -29.68
C TRP A 2 -17.28 10.25 -28.92
N SER A 3 -17.72 11.38 -28.38
CA SER A 3 -16.81 12.38 -27.78
C SER A 3 -17.22 12.75 -26.35
N ALA A 4 -18.49 12.58 -25.99
CA ALA A 4 -19.03 12.96 -24.68
C ALA A 4 -18.96 11.83 -23.60
N LEU A 5 -18.53 10.63 -23.97
CA LEU A 5 -18.43 9.48 -23.05
C LEU A 5 -17.04 9.30 -22.42
N CYS A 6 -15.99 9.92 -22.96
CA CYS A 6 -14.63 9.77 -22.43
C CYS A 6 -14.40 10.46 -21.07
N GLU A 7 -15.34 11.27 -20.62
CA GLU A 7 -15.16 12.08 -19.40
C GLU A 7 -15.80 11.45 -18.16
N ARG A 8 -16.62 10.39 -18.33
CA ARG A 8 -17.28 9.66 -17.24
C ARG A 8 -16.68 8.27 -17.06
N ASP A 9 -16.40 7.91 -15.81
CA ASP A 9 -16.04 6.54 -15.44
C ASP A 9 -17.23 5.60 -15.69
N ILE A 10 -16.98 4.28 -15.70
CA ILE A 10 -18.01 3.23 -15.92
C ILE A 10 -19.21 3.36 -14.95
N LEU A 11 -19.02 4.03 -13.81
CA LEU A 11 -20.03 4.35 -12.81
C LEU A 11 -20.84 5.62 -13.11
N GLY A 12 -20.66 6.23 -14.29
CA GLY A 12 -21.30 7.49 -14.67
C GLY A 12 -20.85 8.69 -13.84
N THR A 13 -19.74 8.57 -13.12
CA THR A 13 -19.23 9.60 -12.20
C THR A 13 -18.04 10.33 -12.81
N HIS A 14 -17.93 11.63 -12.52
CA HIS A 14 -16.76 12.43 -12.83
C HIS A 14 -15.87 12.53 -11.58
N ILE A 15 -15.04 11.52 -11.32
CA ILE A 15 -14.07 11.57 -10.22
C ILE A 15 -12.72 11.98 -10.79
N LYS A 16 -12.15 13.06 -10.27
CA LYS A 16 -10.79 13.45 -10.66
C LYS A 16 -9.76 12.45 -10.11
N PRO A 17 -8.65 12.17 -10.81
CA PRO A 17 -7.62 11.24 -10.33
C PRO A 17 -7.13 11.53 -8.90
N ASP A 18 -7.01 12.81 -8.54
CA ASP A 18 -6.58 13.21 -7.20
C ASP A 18 -7.63 12.93 -6.12
N GLU A 19 -8.91 13.08 -6.46
CA GLU A 19 -10.01 12.74 -5.56
C GLU A 19 -10.06 11.23 -5.33
N LEU A 20 -9.83 10.44 -6.37
CA LEU A 20 -9.74 8.99 -6.27
C LEU A 20 -8.59 8.56 -5.37
N LYS A 21 -7.40 9.16 -5.52
CA LYS A 21 -6.24 8.91 -4.64
C LYS A 21 -6.56 9.24 -3.18
N ARG A 22 -7.16 10.40 -2.90
CA ARG A 22 -7.56 10.80 -1.54
C ARG A 22 -8.57 9.82 -0.92
N LYS A 23 -9.55 9.37 -1.70
CA LYS A 23 -10.50 8.32 -1.25
C LYS A 23 -9.78 7.02 -0.95
N GLY A 24 -8.86 6.60 -1.83
CA GLY A 24 -8.02 5.41 -1.63
C GLY A 24 -7.16 5.49 -0.36
N GLU A 25 -6.52 6.63 -0.11
CA GLU A 25 -5.74 6.87 1.11
C GLU A 25 -6.60 6.77 2.37
N LYS A 26 -7.81 7.35 2.35
CA LYS A 26 -8.77 7.24 3.46
C LYS A 26 -9.14 5.79 3.72
N ILE A 27 -9.52 5.05 2.68
CA ILE A 27 -9.87 3.62 2.79
C ILE A 27 -8.70 2.81 3.34
N TYR A 28 -7.50 3.05 2.84
CA TYR A 28 -6.28 2.36 3.29
C TYR A 28 -6.00 2.62 4.77
N ARG A 29 -6.17 3.87 5.23
CA ARG A 29 -6.01 4.24 6.64
C ARG A 29 -7.01 3.52 7.54
N GLU A 30 -8.30 3.54 7.19
CA GLU A 30 -9.32 2.87 8.01
C GLU A 30 -9.11 1.34 8.04
N LYS A 31 -8.71 0.74 6.90
CA LYS A 31 -8.32 -0.68 6.86
C LYS A 31 -7.14 -0.98 7.79
N LEU A 32 -6.14 -0.10 7.83
CA LEU A 32 -4.98 -0.27 8.71
C LEU A 32 -5.35 -0.17 10.19
N LYS A 33 -6.20 0.79 10.56
CA LYS A 33 -6.73 0.92 11.93
C LYS A 33 -7.43 -0.36 12.37
N LEU A 34 -8.40 -0.82 11.57
CA LEU A 34 -9.10 -2.08 11.82
C LEU A 34 -8.13 -3.27 11.97
N LYS A 35 -7.11 -3.34 11.12
CA LYS A 35 -6.11 -4.41 11.19
C LYS A 35 -5.35 -4.40 12.52
N VAL A 36 -4.96 -3.22 13.01
CA VAL A 36 -4.28 -3.05 14.31
C VAL A 36 -5.22 -3.40 15.46
N ASP A 37 -6.48 -2.97 15.40
CA ASP A 37 -7.49 -3.30 16.41
C ASP A 37 -7.74 -4.82 16.51
N MET A 38 -7.60 -5.53 15.39
CA MET A 38 -7.65 -7.00 15.32
C MET A 38 -6.36 -7.69 15.82
N GLY A 39 -5.39 -6.95 16.36
CA GLY A 39 -4.17 -7.50 16.94
C GLY A 39 -2.97 -7.59 15.98
N PHE A 40 -3.00 -6.91 14.84
CA PHE A 40 -1.84 -6.83 13.96
C PHE A 40 -0.70 -6.03 14.61
N ASP A 41 0.41 -6.72 14.86
CA ASP A 41 1.62 -6.13 15.41
C ASP A 41 2.67 -5.88 14.32
N LYS A 42 2.80 -4.61 13.94
CA LYS A 42 3.80 -4.12 12.98
C LYS A 42 5.25 -4.40 13.40
N SER A 43 5.54 -4.55 14.70
CA SER A 43 6.90 -4.85 15.21
C SER A 43 7.34 -6.28 14.89
N LYS A 44 6.38 -7.19 14.71
CA LYS A 44 6.61 -8.60 14.37
C LYS A 44 6.78 -8.86 12.87
N LEU A 45 6.62 -7.83 12.03
CA LEU A 45 6.77 -7.95 10.58
C LEU A 45 8.22 -8.34 10.24
N LYS A 46 8.41 -9.55 9.71
CA LYS A 46 9.72 -10.08 9.29
C LYS A 46 9.59 -10.69 7.89
N PRO A 47 10.54 -10.42 6.99
CA PRO A 47 10.55 -11.06 5.68
C PRO A 47 10.86 -12.56 5.84
N GLN A 48 10.32 -13.39 4.95
CA GLN A 48 10.65 -14.81 4.91
C GLN A 48 12.04 -14.98 4.29
N LYS A 49 12.91 -15.78 4.91
CA LYS A 49 14.31 -15.99 4.45
C LYS A 49 14.43 -16.43 3.00
N ARG A 50 13.50 -17.29 2.55
CA ARG A 50 13.43 -17.82 1.17
C ARG A 50 13.42 -16.75 0.08
N VAL A 51 12.90 -15.56 0.39
CA VAL A 51 12.84 -14.44 -0.56
C VAL A 51 14.24 -13.93 -0.94
N PHE A 52 15.25 -14.15 -0.08
CA PHE A 52 16.64 -13.76 -0.33
C PHE A 52 17.49 -14.90 -0.89
N GLU A 53 17.03 -16.14 -0.73
CA GLU A 53 17.74 -17.35 -1.19
C GLU A 53 17.57 -17.59 -2.70
N VAL A 54 16.39 -17.28 -3.23
CA VAL A 54 16.05 -17.50 -4.65
C VAL A 54 16.23 -16.20 -5.44
N GLU A 55 17.04 -16.26 -6.49
CA GLU A 55 17.19 -15.14 -7.42
C GLU A 55 15.89 -14.95 -8.22
N THR A 56 15.41 -13.70 -8.27
CA THR A 56 14.25 -13.37 -9.11
C THR A 56 14.71 -13.12 -10.54
N PHE A 57 13.78 -13.08 -11.50
CA PHE A 57 14.09 -12.69 -12.88
C PHE A 57 14.81 -11.31 -12.98
N ARG A 58 14.65 -10.45 -11.96
CA ARG A 58 15.30 -9.12 -11.88
C ARG A 58 16.54 -9.10 -10.97
N GLY A 59 17.08 -10.27 -10.61
CA GLY A 59 18.23 -10.42 -9.72
C GLY A 59 17.87 -10.73 -8.27
N LYS A 60 18.88 -10.72 -7.39
CA LYS A 60 18.73 -10.99 -5.96
C LYS A 60 18.17 -9.79 -5.20
N LEU A 61 17.31 -10.08 -4.23
CA LEU A 61 16.81 -9.08 -3.29
C LEU A 61 17.87 -8.80 -2.22
N ASP A 62 18.17 -7.52 -2.00
CA ASP A 62 19.03 -7.11 -0.89
C ASP A 62 18.26 -7.15 0.43
N GLU A 63 18.70 -8.02 1.34
CA GLU A 63 18.10 -8.16 2.66
C GLU A 63 18.20 -6.87 3.49
N ARG A 64 19.29 -6.11 3.33
CA ARG A 64 19.49 -4.86 4.08
C ARG A 64 18.44 -3.83 3.69
N PHE A 65 18.27 -3.61 2.38
CA PHE A 65 17.25 -2.72 1.84
C PHE A 65 15.83 -3.08 2.29
N ILE A 66 15.47 -4.37 2.29
CA ILE A 66 14.14 -4.81 2.72
C ILE A 66 13.93 -4.56 4.21
N ARG A 67 14.95 -4.82 5.03
CA ARG A 67 14.89 -4.56 6.48
C ARG A 67 14.71 -3.07 6.78
N GLU A 68 15.42 -2.20 6.07
CA GLU A 68 15.29 -0.74 6.18
C GLU A 68 13.90 -0.27 5.75
N THR A 69 13.39 -0.81 4.64
CA THR A 69 12.05 -0.49 4.12
C THR A 69 10.95 -0.89 5.09
N ILE A 70 11.07 -2.05 5.76
CA ILE A 70 10.15 -2.45 6.83
C ILE A 70 10.20 -1.47 8.00
N GLY A 71 11.40 -0.98 8.37
CA GLY A 71 11.58 0.05 9.37
C GLY A 71 10.86 1.35 9.00
N TYR A 72 11.02 1.81 7.76
CA TYR A 72 10.30 2.97 7.23
C TYR A 72 8.77 2.75 7.25
N TYR A 73 8.31 1.57 6.83
CA TYR A 73 6.89 1.24 6.83
C TYR A 73 6.28 1.31 8.23
N ARG A 74 6.96 0.78 9.26
CA ARG A 74 6.50 0.85 10.65
C ARG A 74 6.25 2.29 11.10
N LYS A 75 7.22 3.18 10.87
CA LYS A 75 7.10 4.62 11.18
C LYS A 75 5.95 5.26 10.41
N ARG A 76 5.79 4.92 9.13
CA ARG A 76 4.72 5.46 8.28
C ARG A 76 3.34 5.03 8.76
N VAL A 77 3.18 3.77 9.20
CA VAL A 77 1.94 3.27 9.79
C VAL A 77 1.62 4.01 11.08
N ASP A 78 2.62 4.29 11.91
CA ASP A 78 2.42 5.10 13.13
C ASP A 78 1.89 6.49 12.80
N CYS A 79 2.47 7.19 11.83
CA CYS A 79 1.97 8.49 11.38
C CYS A 79 0.56 8.46 10.73
N MET A 80 0.10 7.29 10.28
CA MET A 80 -1.23 7.16 9.65
C MET A 80 -2.33 6.78 10.63
N ILE A 81 -1.98 6.09 11.71
CA ILE A 81 -2.93 5.60 12.72
C ILE A 81 -3.07 6.57 13.88
N THR A 82 -1.97 7.24 14.26
CA THR A 82 -1.96 8.35 15.23
C THR A 82 -2.73 9.54 14.68
#